data_AF-A0A920UC16-F1
#
_entry.id   AF-A0A920UC16-F1
#
_cell.length_a   1.000
_cell.length_b   1.000
_cell.length_c   1.000
_cell.angle_alpha   90.00
_cell.angle_beta   90.00
_cell.angle_gamma   90.00
#
_symmetry.space_group_name_H-M   'P 1'
#
loop_
_entity.id
_entity.type
_entity.pdbx_description
1 polymer ?
#
loop_
_entity_poly.entity_id
_entity_poly.type
_entity_poly.pdbx_seq_one_letter_code
_entity_poly.pdbx_strand_id
1 'polypeptide(L)'
;MGAPHNWSLTGTATPNQPPIAVPRGKVVGGSSAINGQVFLRGVPEDYDNWASWGNDEWSFINVLPFFRKLETDTDISDDFHGNEGPIPVRRHKRETWLPAQNAFQEACISAGYPETYDHNNPDSWGVGPFPMNNPKGVRMSTSLTFLAGARHRLNLTIRGNVLVRRIIFDGNRAIGVEAESGGDIFVIEADEIVPFRQVQLHRHIS
;
A
#
# COMPACT_ATOMS: atom_id res chain seq x y z
N MET A 1 -14.96 11.48 10.31
CA MET A 1 -14.32 11.99 9.09
C MET A 1 -13.90 13.44 9.37
N GLY A 2 -12.71 13.89 8.95
CA GLY A 2 -12.21 15.24 9.28
C GLY A 2 -10.97 15.31 10.19
N ALA A 3 -10.29 14.18 10.43
CA ALA A 3 -8.99 14.23 11.09
C ALA A 3 -7.95 14.93 10.18
N PRO A 4 -7.03 15.75 10.71
CA PRO A 4 -6.08 16.54 9.90
C PRO A 4 -5.16 15.69 9.02
N HIS A 5 -4.95 14.42 9.41
CA HIS A 5 -4.15 13.42 8.70
C HIS A 5 -4.94 12.56 7.71
N ASN A 6 -6.19 12.92 7.39
CA ASN A 6 -7.02 12.23 6.39
C ASN A 6 -7.52 13.25 5.36
N TRP A 7 -7.22 13.04 4.08
CA TRP A 7 -7.74 13.85 2.98
C TRP A 7 -9.27 13.87 2.94
N SER A 8 -9.92 12.85 3.53
CA SER A 8 -11.38 12.77 3.68
C SER A 8 -12.12 12.95 2.35
N LEU A 9 -11.60 12.30 1.30
CA LEU A 9 -12.21 12.35 -0.02
C LEU A 9 -13.59 11.68 0.00
N THR A 10 -14.44 12.05 -0.94
CA THR A 10 -15.73 11.42 -1.19
C THR A 10 -15.76 10.88 -2.62
N GLY A 11 -16.40 9.73 -2.80
CA GLY A 11 -16.58 9.10 -4.11
C GLY A 11 -18.05 8.80 -4.37
N THR A 12 -18.44 8.82 -5.64
CA THR A 12 -19.79 8.42 -6.08
C THR A 12 -19.65 7.17 -6.93
N ALA A 13 -20.13 6.03 -6.43
CA ALA A 13 -20.07 4.76 -7.16
C ALA A 13 -21.10 4.69 -8.28
N THR A 14 -22.34 5.14 -8.01
CA THR A 14 -23.43 5.22 -8.99
C THR A 14 -24.24 6.50 -8.75
N PRO A 15 -25.01 6.99 -9.74
CA PRO A 15 -25.89 8.14 -9.55
C PRO A 15 -26.97 7.95 -8.46
N ASN A 16 -27.28 6.69 -8.11
CA ASN A 16 -28.38 6.35 -7.20
C ASN A 16 -27.93 6.15 -5.75
N GLN A 17 -26.63 6.26 -5.45
CA GLN A 17 -26.10 6.04 -4.11
C GLN A 17 -25.58 7.35 -3.50
N PRO A 18 -25.75 7.54 -2.17
CA PRO A 18 -25.10 8.63 -1.47
C PRO A 18 -23.56 8.57 -1.63
N PRO A 19 -22.87 9.72 -1.56
CA PRO A 19 -21.42 9.76 -1.57
C PRO A 19 -20.82 8.85 -0.49
N ILE A 20 -19.77 8.13 -0.87
CA ILE A 20 -19.06 7.18 -0.02
C ILE A 20 -17.76 7.83 0.46
N ALA A 21 -17.44 7.61 1.73
CA ALA A 21 -16.18 8.05 2.31
C ALA A 21 -14.99 7.30 1.69
N VAL A 22 -14.00 8.04 1.18
CA VAL A 22 -12.76 7.49 0.63
C VAL A 22 -11.57 8.00 1.46
N PRO A 23 -11.27 7.37 2.62
CA PRO A 23 -10.17 7.80 3.47
C PRO A 23 -8.83 7.62 2.74
N ARG A 24 -7.99 8.65 2.82
CA ARG A 24 -6.63 8.67 2.24
C ARG A 24 -5.70 9.40 3.19
N GLY A 25 -4.54 8.80 3.48
CA GLY A 25 -3.60 9.37 4.46
C GLY A 25 -2.99 10.68 3.97
N LYS A 26 -3.14 11.73 4.76
CA LYS A 26 -2.51 13.05 4.61
C LYS A 26 -1.40 13.20 5.64
N VAL A 27 -0.38 12.36 5.54
CA VAL A 27 0.77 12.31 6.45
C VAL A 27 1.95 11.68 5.73
N VAL A 28 3.18 11.94 6.18
CA VAL A 28 4.36 11.23 5.67
C VAL A 28 4.21 9.72 5.92
N GLY A 29 4.24 8.93 4.85
CA GLY A 29 3.86 7.51 4.85
C GLY A 29 2.51 7.24 4.16
N GLY A 30 1.74 8.29 3.85
CA GLY A 30 0.50 8.22 3.09
C GLY A 30 -0.54 7.32 3.75
N SER A 31 -1.31 6.60 2.92
CA SER A 31 -2.40 5.74 3.40
C SER A 31 -1.91 4.54 4.24
N SER A 32 -0.64 4.13 4.16
CA SER A 32 -0.08 3.08 5.03
C SER A 32 -0.11 3.47 6.52
N ALA A 33 -0.14 4.78 6.83
CA ALA A 33 -0.24 5.29 8.18
C ALA A 33 -1.66 5.15 8.78
N ILE A 34 -2.68 4.87 7.95
CA ILE A 34 -4.09 4.83 8.39
C ILE A 34 -4.88 3.60 7.89
N ASN A 35 -4.29 2.74 7.05
CA ASN A 35 -4.97 1.56 6.48
C ASN A 35 -5.23 0.45 7.52
N GLY A 36 -5.87 -0.65 7.11
CA GLY A 36 -6.15 -1.82 7.97
C GLY A 36 -4.95 -2.71 8.30
N GLN A 37 -3.73 -2.36 7.88
CA GLN A 37 -2.48 -3.10 8.18
C GLN A 37 -2.43 -4.54 7.65
N VAL A 38 -3.38 -4.94 6.81
CA VAL A 38 -3.37 -6.21 6.09
C VAL A 38 -2.31 -6.15 4.98
N PHE A 39 -1.48 -7.18 4.89
CA PHE A 39 -0.35 -7.29 3.98
C PHE A 39 -0.57 -8.41 2.95
N LEU A 40 -1.64 -8.29 2.18
CA LEU A 40 -1.96 -9.23 1.11
C LEU A 40 -1.32 -8.81 -0.21
N ARG A 41 -0.88 -9.79 -0.99
CA ARG A 41 -0.49 -9.66 -2.40
C ARG A 41 -1.70 -9.91 -3.31
N GLY A 42 -1.55 -9.63 -4.60
CA GLY A 42 -2.46 -10.17 -5.62
C GLY A 42 -2.21 -11.66 -5.83
N VAL A 43 -3.14 -12.33 -6.49
CA VAL A 43 -2.91 -13.71 -6.97
C VAL A 43 -2.03 -13.67 -8.22
N PRO A 44 -1.27 -14.74 -8.55
CA PRO A 44 -0.39 -14.76 -9.71
C PRO A 44 -1.04 -14.27 -11.02
N GLU A 45 -2.30 -14.64 -11.22
CA GLU A 45 -3.09 -14.29 -12.41
C GLU A 45 -3.29 -12.78 -12.55
N ASP A 46 -3.34 -12.01 -11.46
CA ASP A 46 -3.43 -10.55 -11.54
C ASP A 46 -2.21 -9.96 -12.26
N TYR A 47 -1.02 -10.48 -11.96
CA TYR A 47 0.25 -10.04 -12.52
C TYR A 47 0.47 -10.57 -13.93
N ASP A 48 0.14 -11.84 -14.17
CA ASP A 48 0.26 -12.45 -15.49
C ASP A 48 -0.74 -11.83 -16.49
N ASN A 49 -1.91 -11.39 -16.02
CA ASN A 49 -2.82 -10.59 -16.83
C ASN A 49 -2.20 -9.24 -17.22
N TRP A 50 -1.49 -8.55 -16.32
CA TRP A 50 -0.79 -7.30 -16.66
C TRP A 50 0.30 -7.54 -17.70
N ALA A 51 1.05 -8.62 -17.57
CA ALA A 51 2.03 -9.03 -18.56
C ALA A 51 1.37 -9.27 -19.92
N SER A 52 0.25 -10.00 -19.96
CA SER A 52 -0.51 -10.25 -21.19
C SER A 52 -1.00 -8.98 -21.91
N TRP A 53 -1.11 -7.85 -21.20
CA TRP A 53 -1.49 -6.55 -21.76
C TRP A 53 -0.29 -5.74 -22.31
N GLY A 54 0.88 -6.37 -22.42
CA GLY A 54 2.11 -5.78 -22.95
C GLY A 54 3.07 -5.22 -21.90
N ASN A 55 2.90 -5.60 -20.62
CA ASN A 55 3.79 -5.20 -19.53
C ASN A 55 4.61 -6.40 -19.05
N ASP A 56 5.39 -7.03 -19.94
CA ASP A 56 6.02 -8.35 -19.72
C ASP A 56 6.87 -8.45 -18.44
N GLU A 57 7.48 -7.34 -18.00
CA GLU A 57 8.25 -7.25 -16.74
C GLU A 57 7.38 -7.36 -15.46
N TRP A 58 6.05 -7.37 -15.59
CA TRP A 58 5.11 -7.40 -14.47
C TRP A 58 4.45 -8.76 -14.24
N SER A 59 4.90 -9.83 -14.91
CA SER A 59 4.45 -11.20 -14.59
C SER A 59 4.77 -11.59 -13.15
N PHE A 60 4.03 -12.56 -12.59
CA PHE A 60 4.19 -12.93 -11.17
C PHE A 60 5.63 -13.32 -10.83
N ILE A 61 6.27 -14.10 -11.71
CA ILE A 61 7.65 -14.55 -11.54
C ILE A 61 8.65 -13.38 -11.53
N ASN A 62 8.40 -12.34 -12.31
CA ASN A 62 9.28 -11.17 -12.40
C ASN A 62 9.12 -10.23 -11.18
N VAL A 63 7.91 -10.13 -10.61
CA VAL A 63 7.66 -9.28 -9.43
C VAL A 63 7.97 -9.97 -8.10
N LEU A 64 7.94 -11.31 -8.05
CA LEU A 64 8.17 -12.08 -6.82
C LEU A 64 9.47 -11.72 -6.08
N PRO A 65 10.64 -11.55 -6.74
CA PRO A 65 11.86 -11.11 -6.06
C PRO A 65 11.70 -9.75 -5.33
N PHE A 66 10.86 -8.86 -5.85
CA PHE A 66 10.58 -7.57 -5.21
C PHE A 66 9.64 -7.71 -4.01
N PHE A 67 8.66 -8.63 -4.05
CA PHE A 67 7.86 -8.95 -2.86
C PHE A 67 8.71 -9.57 -1.76
N ARG A 68 9.62 -10.49 -2.10
CA ARG A 68 10.60 -11.03 -1.15
C ARG A 68 11.49 -9.93 -0.59
N LYS A 69 12.00 -9.02 -1.42
CA LYS A 69 12.83 -7.89 -0.94
C LYS A 69 12.07 -6.89 -0.06
N LEU A 70 10.76 -6.79 -0.23
CA LEU A 70 9.91 -5.82 0.48
C LEU A 70 9.72 -6.17 1.96
N GLU A 71 9.69 -7.45 2.29
CA GLU A 71 9.21 -7.94 3.60
C GLU A 71 10.27 -8.65 4.44
N THR A 72 10.01 -8.66 5.74
CA THR A 72 10.56 -9.61 6.70
C THR A 72 9.37 -10.37 7.30
N ASP A 73 8.99 -11.50 6.71
CA ASP A 73 7.97 -12.38 7.27
C ASP A 73 8.58 -13.18 8.43
N THR A 74 7.98 -13.08 9.62
CA THR A 74 8.48 -13.76 10.83
C THR A 74 7.83 -15.12 11.06
N ASP A 75 6.85 -15.50 10.22
CA ASP A 75 6.05 -16.71 10.40
C ASP A 75 6.24 -17.73 9.26
N ILE A 76 6.56 -17.27 8.06
CA ILE A 76 6.78 -18.13 6.88
C ILE A 76 8.22 -17.93 6.37
N SER A 77 8.88 -19.02 6.02
CA SER A 77 10.25 -19.03 5.48
C SER A 77 10.34 -20.07 4.38
N ASP A 78 10.23 -19.63 3.12
CA ASP A 78 10.22 -20.47 1.92
C ASP A 78 10.69 -19.67 0.67
N ASP A 79 10.42 -20.21 -0.52
CA ASP A 79 10.77 -19.62 -1.82
C ASP A 79 9.87 -18.45 -2.25
N PHE A 80 8.78 -18.14 -1.54
CA PHE A 80 7.87 -17.03 -1.82
C PHE A 80 8.00 -15.86 -0.84
N HIS A 81 8.64 -16.05 0.31
CA HIS A 81 8.74 -15.05 1.37
C HIS A 81 10.15 -14.50 1.62
N GLY A 82 10.20 -13.21 1.96
CA GLY A 82 11.40 -12.50 2.37
C GLY A 82 11.59 -12.47 3.88
N ASN A 83 12.85 -12.38 4.33
CA ASN A 83 13.20 -12.34 5.76
C ASN A 83 14.16 -11.18 6.14
N GLU A 84 14.46 -10.28 5.20
CA GLU A 84 15.42 -9.18 5.38
C GLU A 84 14.85 -7.81 4.96
N GLY A 85 13.66 -7.79 4.37
CA GLY A 85 13.04 -6.57 3.86
C GLY A 85 12.56 -5.62 4.95
N PRO A 86 12.37 -4.33 4.64
CA PRO A 86 12.09 -3.31 5.64
C PRO A 86 10.70 -3.42 6.31
N ILE A 87 9.74 -4.13 5.70
CA ILE A 87 8.39 -4.28 6.26
C ILE A 87 8.30 -5.59 7.07
N PRO A 88 8.23 -5.54 8.40
CA PRO A 88 7.98 -6.75 9.18
C PRO A 88 6.53 -7.22 8.99
N VAL A 89 6.35 -8.51 8.75
CA VAL A 89 5.06 -9.17 8.50
C VAL A 89 4.87 -10.30 9.50
N ARG A 90 3.65 -10.38 10.06
CA ARG A 90 3.26 -11.42 11.00
C ARG A 90 1.76 -11.71 10.94
N ARG A 91 1.35 -12.87 11.42
CA ARG A 91 -0.02 -13.38 11.51
C ARG A 91 -0.41 -13.50 12.98
N HIS A 92 -1.70 -13.45 13.27
CA HIS A 92 -2.17 -13.80 14.61
C HIS A 92 -2.07 -15.32 14.82
N LYS A 93 -1.34 -15.76 15.85
CA LYS A 93 -1.22 -17.18 16.19
C LYS A 93 -2.55 -17.68 16.80
N ARG A 94 -2.93 -18.92 16.51
CA ARG A 94 -4.24 -19.51 16.84
C ARG A 94 -4.59 -19.35 18.33
N GLU A 95 -3.60 -19.41 19.21
CA GLU A 95 -3.72 -19.28 20.67
C GLU A 95 -4.18 -17.88 21.10
N THR A 96 -4.02 -16.88 20.23
CA THR A 96 -4.41 -15.48 20.47
C THR A 96 -5.80 -15.15 19.91
N TRP A 97 -6.46 -16.11 19.25
CA TRP A 97 -7.73 -15.87 18.59
C TRP A 97 -8.90 -15.85 19.57
N LEU A 98 -9.87 -15.00 19.27
CA LEU A 98 -11.13 -14.93 19.99
C LEU A 98 -12.00 -16.15 19.70
N PRO A 99 -12.89 -16.58 20.61
CA PRO A 99 -13.81 -17.69 20.38
C PRO A 99 -14.62 -17.55 19.08
N ALA A 100 -15.05 -16.33 18.76
CA ALA A 100 -15.78 -16.05 17.51
C ALA A 100 -14.94 -16.30 16.24
N GLN A 101 -13.63 -16.04 16.28
CA GLN A 101 -12.73 -16.29 15.15
C GLN A 101 -12.50 -17.78 14.94
N ASN A 102 -12.33 -18.55 16.04
CA ASN A 102 -12.22 -20.00 15.98
C ASN A 102 -13.51 -20.63 15.40
N ALA A 103 -14.67 -20.23 15.91
CA ALA A 103 -15.97 -20.71 15.43
C ALA A 103 -16.21 -20.36 13.95
N PHE A 104 -15.83 -19.15 13.53
CA PHE A 104 -15.93 -18.75 12.12
C PHE A 104 -15.07 -19.65 11.21
N GLN A 105 -13.81 -19.91 11.59
CA GLN A 105 -12.96 -20.80 10.80
C GLN A 105 -13.52 -22.24 10.75
N GLU A 106 -14.00 -22.77 11.88
CA GLU A 106 -14.59 -24.12 11.93
C GLU A 106 -15.84 -24.24 11.04
N ALA A 107 -16.66 -23.19 11.01
CA ALA A 107 -17.82 -23.13 10.11
C ALA A 107 -17.40 -23.11 8.63
N CYS A 108 -16.36 -22.34 8.27
CA CYS A 108 -15.82 -22.33 6.92
C CYS A 108 -15.24 -23.69 6.50
N ILE A 109 -14.49 -24.35 7.38
CA ILE A 109 -13.96 -25.70 7.14
C ILE A 109 -15.10 -26.71 6.94
N SER A 110 -16.12 -26.64 7.78
CA SER A 110 -17.31 -27.51 7.67
C SER A 110 -18.10 -27.26 6.37
N ALA A 111 -18.01 -26.05 5.82
CA ALA A 111 -18.60 -25.69 4.53
C ALA A 111 -17.71 -26.06 3.31
N GLY A 112 -16.56 -26.70 3.54
CA GLY A 112 -15.67 -27.20 2.49
C GLY A 112 -14.57 -26.22 2.04
N TYR A 113 -14.40 -25.08 2.73
CA TYR A 113 -13.26 -24.20 2.47
C TYR A 113 -12.02 -24.74 3.20
N PRO A 114 -10.87 -24.92 2.53
CA PRO A 114 -9.67 -25.41 3.19
C PRO A 114 -9.14 -24.38 4.19
N GLU A 115 -8.42 -24.88 5.19
CA GLU A 115 -7.60 -24.03 6.03
C GLU A 115 -6.40 -23.51 5.23
N THR A 116 -6.13 -22.20 5.32
CA THR A 116 -4.92 -21.59 4.76
C THR A 116 -4.15 -20.86 5.86
N TYR A 117 -2.88 -21.23 6.03
CA TYR A 117 -2.00 -20.55 6.96
C TYR A 117 -1.29 -19.35 6.33
N ASP A 118 -1.23 -19.31 5.00
CA ASP A 118 -0.53 -18.27 4.26
C ASP A 118 -1.30 -17.86 3.01
N HIS A 119 -1.98 -16.71 3.10
CA HIS A 119 -2.70 -16.10 1.98
C HIS A 119 -1.79 -15.46 0.92
N ASN A 120 -0.48 -15.39 1.15
CA ASN A 120 0.47 -14.87 0.17
C ASN A 120 1.19 -16.00 -0.59
N ASN A 121 0.88 -17.27 -0.31
CA ASN A 121 1.31 -18.38 -1.14
C ASN A 121 0.53 -18.37 -2.47
N PRO A 122 1.18 -18.56 -3.63
CA PRO A 122 0.56 -18.48 -4.95
C PRO A 122 -0.68 -19.36 -5.12
N ASP A 123 -0.68 -20.55 -4.52
CA ASP A 123 -1.75 -21.55 -4.66
C ASP A 123 -2.77 -21.46 -3.52
N SER A 124 -2.64 -20.47 -2.64
CA SER A 124 -3.47 -20.37 -1.44
C SER A 124 -4.89 -19.92 -1.73
N TRP A 125 -5.83 -20.57 -1.07
CA TRP A 125 -7.23 -20.15 -1.00
C TRP A 125 -7.85 -20.70 0.29
N GLY A 126 -9.02 -20.19 0.67
CA GLY A 126 -9.76 -20.67 1.84
C GLY A 126 -9.70 -19.72 3.02
N VAL A 127 -9.67 -20.27 4.24
CA VAL A 127 -9.87 -19.52 5.49
C VAL A 127 -8.67 -19.62 6.43
N GLY A 128 -8.25 -18.48 7.01
CA GLY A 128 -7.20 -18.45 8.03
C GLY A 128 -6.65 -17.04 8.27
N PRO A 129 -5.58 -16.89 9.06
CA PRO A 129 -5.10 -15.59 9.51
C PRO A 129 -4.46 -14.78 8.38
N PHE A 130 -4.83 -13.51 8.25
CA PHE A 130 -4.16 -12.62 7.32
C PHE A 130 -2.77 -12.20 7.80
N PRO A 131 -1.78 -12.07 6.90
CA PRO A 131 -0.53 -11.38 7.19
C PRO A 131 -0.80 -9.90 7.49
N MET A 132 -0.11 -9.39 8.51
CA MET A 132 -0.25 -8.00 8.97
C MET A 132 1.12 -7.36 9.21
N ASN A 133 1.27 -6.09 8.86
CA ASN A 133 2.48 -5.30 9.12
C ASN A 133 2.40 -4.57 10.48
N ASN A 134 2.17 -5.33 11.54
CA ASN A 134 1.95 -4.79 12.88
C ASN A 134 2.61 -5.57 14.04
N PRO A 135 3.93 -5.84 13.97
CA PRO A 135 4.62 -6.55 15.05
C PRO A 135 4.34 -5.91 16.41
N LYS A 136 4.01 -6.75 17.40
CA LYS A 136 3.66 -6.33 18.77
C LYS A 136 2.50 -5.32 18.84
N GLY A 137 1.60 -5.34 17.86
CA GLY A 137 0.46 -4.44 17.77
C GLY A 137 0.79 -3.03 17.28
N VAL A 138 2.04 -2.76 16.91
CA VAL A 138 2.49 -1.43 16.45
C VAL A 138 2.46 -1.36 14.93
N ARG A 139 1.77 -0.36 14.38
CA ARG A 139 1.71 -0.12 12.93
C ARG A 139 3.08 0.20 12.33
N MET A 140 3.38 -0.44 11.20
CA MET A 140 4.61 -0.20 10.44
C MET A 140 4.29 0.45 9.09
N SER A 141 4.10 1.77 9.07
CA SER A 141 3.90 2.55 7.85
C SER A 141 5.16 2.62 7.00
N THR A 142 5.04 2.99 5.72
CA THR A 142 6.19 3.23 4.84
C THR A 142 7.12 4.34 5.33
N SER A 143 6.61 5.28 6.13
CA SER A 143 7.44 6.27 6.80
C SER A 143 8.33 5.69 7.90
N LEU A 144 7.86 4.64 8.59
CA LEU A 144 8.62 3.95 9.64
C LEU A 144 9.55 2.88 9.05
N THR A 145 9.13 2.19 7.99
CA THR A 145 9.88 1.07 7.42
C THR A 145 10.93 1.52 6.39
N PHE A 146 10.62 2.50 5.53
CA PHE A 146 11.55 2.98 4.50
C PHE A 146 12.22 4.30 4.87
N LEU A 147 11.42 5.30 5.28
CA LEU A 147 11.95 6.67 5.43
C LEU A 147 12.75 6.85 6.71
N ALA A 148 12.28 6.31 7.84
CA ALA A 148 12.93 6.54 9.14
C ALA A 148 14.42 6.17 9.13
N GLY A 149 14.75 4.99 8.59
CA GLY A 149 16.13 4.53 8.45
C GLY A 149 16.96 5.33 7.44
N ALA A 150 16.33 5.95 6.43
CA ALA A 150 17.04 6.69 5.37
C ALA A 150 17.22 8.19 5.66
N ARG A 151 16.56 8.74 6.68
CA ARG A 151 16.56 10.19 7.00
C ARG A 151 17.94 10.82 7.23
N HIS A 152 18.92 10.02 7.64
CA HIS A 152 20.27 10.50 7.90
C HIS A 152 21.10 10.73 6.62
N ARG A 153 20.61 10.27 5.47
CA ARG A 153 21.34 10.37 4.20
C ARG A 153 21.36 11.83 3.71
N LEU A 154 22.56 12.37 3.49
CA LEU A 154 22.75 13.77 3.08
C LEU A 154 22.15 14.09 1.71
N ASN A 155 21.96 13.08 0.85
CA ASN A 155 21.35 13.21 -0.47
C ASN A 155 19.82 13.01 -0.47
N LEU A 156 19.17 12.93 0.69
CA LEU A 156 17.71 12.78 0.80
C LEU A 156 17.11 13.97 1.56
N THR A 157 16.23 14.72 0.88
CA THR A 157 15.44 15.78 1.51
C THR A 157 13.96 15.38 1.55
N ILE A 158 13.36 15.35 2.73
CA ILE A 158 11.93 15.09 2.92
C ILE A 158 11.27 16.39 3.37
N ARG A 159 10.34 16.93 2.57
CA ARG A 159 9.56 18.13 2.92
C ARG A 159 8.12 17.77 3.23
N GLY A 160 7.73 17.89 4.50
CA GLY A 160 6.33 17.81 4.92
C GLY A 160 5.59 19.13 4.69
N ASN A 161 4.25 19.10 4.70
CA ASN A 161 3.40 20.28 4.51
C ASN A 161 3.61 21.04 3.19
N VAL A 162 4.15 20.37 2.16
CA VAL A 162 4.28 20.90 0.80
C VAL A 162 3.26 20.23 -0.11
N LEU A 163 2.39 21.01 -0.75
CA LEU A 163 1.43 20.52 -1.74
C LEU A 163 1.94 20.82 -3.15
N VAL A 164 2.21 19.79 -3.93
CA VAL A 164 2.45 19.93 -5.37
C VAL A 164 1.13 20.24 -6.07
N ARG A 165 1.07 21.38 -6.78
CA ARG A 165 -0.12 21.87 -7.47
C ARG A 165 -0.17 21.39 -8.91
N ARG A 166 0.97 21.46 -9.62
CA ARG A 166 1.11 21.05 -11.02
C ARG A 166 2.57 20.73 -11.37
N ILE A 167 2.75 19.96 -12.43
CA ILE A 167 4.04 19.74 -13.09
C ILE A 167 4.28 20.87 -14.10
N ILE A 168 5.52 21.34 -14.20
CA ILE A 168 5.96 22.38 -15.13
C ILE A 168 6.69 21.70 -16.29
N PHE A 169 6.34 22.08 -17.51
CA PHE A 169 6.90 21.52 -18.74
C PHE A 169 7.58 22.58 -19.60
N ASP A 170 8.66 22.18 -20.27
CA ASP A 170 9.22 22.85 -21.44
C ASP A 170 9.08 21.90 -22.64
N GLY A 171 8.20 22.26 -23.58
CA GLY A 171 7.76 21.36 -24.65
C GLY A 171 7.19 20.06 -24.11
N ASN A 172 7.86 18.94 -24.38
CA ASN A 172 7.49 17.59 -23.92
C ASN A 172 8.31 17.11 -22.71
N ARG A 173 9.18 17.95 -22.13
CA ARG A 173 10.03 17.61 -20.99
C ARG A 173 9.49 18.25 -19.71
N ALA A 174 9.33 17.45 -18.67
CA ALA A 174 9.04 17.97 -17.33
C ALA A 174 10.32 18.56 -16.72
N ILE A 175 10.24 19.79 -16.20
CA ILE A 175 11.41 20.55 -15.71
C ILE A 175 11.30 20.95 -14.23
N GLY A 176 10.14 20.72 -13.62
CA GLY A 176 9.94 20.99 -12.20
C GLY A 176 8.48 20.87 -11.77
N VAL A 177 8.21 21.27 -10.53
CA VAL A 177 6.87 21.35 -9.96
C VAL A 177 6.61 22.71 -9.35
N GLU A 178 5.38 23.20 -9.51
CA GLU A 178 4.86 24.30 -8.70
C GLU A 178 4.32 23.71 -7.40
N ALA A 179 4.81 24.22 -6.29
CA ALA A 179 4.48 23.74 -4.95
C ALA A 179 4.02 24.90 -4.05
N GLU A 180 3.23 24.55 -3.05
CA GLU A 180 2.73 25.48 -2.04
C GLU A 180 3.07 24.98 -0.63
N SER A 181 3.53 25.89 0.23
CA SER A 181 3.78 25.61 1.64
C SER A 181 3.55 26.87 2.46
N GLY A 182 2.74 26.79 3.51
CA GLY A 182 2.48 27.95 4.39
C GLY A 182 1.80 29.14 3.70
N GLY A 183 1.17 28.93 2.54
CA GLY A 183 0.56 29.98 1.71
C GLY A 183 1.49 30.53 0.62
N ASP A 184 2.78 30.22 0.66
CA ASP A 184 3.75 30.64 -0.34
C ASP A 184 3.81 29.64 -1.50
N ILE A 185 3.77 30.15 -2.73
CA ILE A 185 3.90 29.38 -3.97
C ILE A 185 5.32 29.55 -4.52
N PHE A 186 5.97 28.44 -4.85
CA PHE A 186 7.33 28.41 -5.38
C PHE A 186 7.55 27.25 -6.35
N VAL A 187 8.66 27.31 -7.09
CA VAL A 187 9.06 26.28 -8.05
C VAL A 187 10.18 25.43 -7.45
N ILE A 188 10.09 24.11 -7.66
CA ILE A 188 11.19 23.17 -7.44
C ILE A 188 11.58 22.61 -8.81
N GLU A 189 12.79 22.91 -9.26
CA GLU A 189 13.35 22.38 -10.51
C GLU A 189 13.86 20.95 -10.30
N ALA A 190 13.72 20.11 -11.31
CA ALA A 190 14.20 18.74 -11.29
C ALA A 190 14.40 18.20 -12.70
N ASP A 191 15.43 17.37 -12.87
CA ASP A 191 15.68 16.66 -14.15
C ASP A 191 14.71 15.51 -14.39
N GLU A 192 14.24 14.88 -13.30
CA GLU A 192 13.28 13.79 -13.32
C GLU A 192 12.22 14.01 -12.23
N ILE A 193 10.96 13.74 -12.57
CA ILE A 193 9.82 13.90 -11.67
C ILE A 193 9.07 12.58 -11.63
N VAL A 194 9.02 11.96 -10.46
CA VAL A 194 8.31 10.70 -10.24
C VAL A 194 7.05 10.98 -9.40
N PRO A 195 5.86 11.09 -10.02
CA PRO A 195 4.64 11.44 -9.31
C PRO A 195 4.09 10.24 -8.53
N PHE A 196 4.11 10.33 -7.21
CA PHE A 196 3.45 9.37 -6.32
C PHE A 196 2.26 10.04 -5.62
N ARG A 197 1.13 10.14 -6.32
CA ARG A 197 -0.12 10.67 -5.77
C ARG A 197 -1.25 9.66 -5.94
N GLN A 198 -1.95 9.32 -4.86
CA GLN A 198 -3.20 8.57 -4.96
C GLN A 198 -4.23 9.48 -5.65
N VAL A 199 -4.72 9.02 -6.81
CA VAL A 199 -5.55 9.74 -7.79
C VAL A 199 -6.60 10.65 -7.14
N GLN A 200 -6.61 11.91 -7.56
CA GLN A 200 -7.73 12.83 -7.36
C GLN A 200 -8.58 12.77 -8.64
N LEU A 201 -9.66 11.98 -8.63
CA LEU A 201 -10.62 11.98 -9.75
C LEU A 201 -11.40 13.30 -9.70
N HIS A 202 -11.02 14.25 -10.54
CA HIS A 202 -11.86 15.40 -10.88
C HIS A 202 -12.18 15.30 -12.37
N ARG A 203 -13.29 14.63 -12.70
CA ARG A 203 -13.93 14.84 -14.01
C ARG A 203 -14.70 16.15 -13.93
N HIS A 204 -14.11 17.22 -14.44
CA HIS A 204 -14.89 18.24 -15.14
C HIS A 204 -14.59 18.06 -16.62
N ILE A 205 -15.44 17.29 -17.30
CA ILE A 205 -15.57 17.37 -18.74
C ILE A 205 -16.65 18.45 -18.93
N SER A 206 -16.23 19.62 -19.39
CA SER A 206 -17.10 20.60 -20.07
C SER A 206 -17.40 20.10 -21.47
#